data_AF-A0A8X6QAV5-F1
#
_entry.id   AF-A0A8X6QAV5-F1
#
_cell.length_a   1.000
_cell.length_b   1.000
_cell.length_c   1.000
_cell.angle_alpha   90.00
_cell.angle_beta   90.00
_cell.angle_gamma   90.00
#
_symmetry.space_group_name_H-M   'P 1'
#
loop_
_entity.id
_entity.type
_entity.pdbx_description
1 polymer ?
#
loop_
_entity_poly.entity_id
_entity_poly.type
_entity_poly.pdbx_seq_one_letter_code
_entity_poly.pdbx_strand_id
1 'polypeptide(L)'
;MIPVVHKKREIFGIDLIIFILVLIGALTLLTAVTFLTVLIICYRRERKKSTNSFSTKDSGLSGSMTWSVMYKTPVAIQDLDESPVPEGFRTFPITEKNSSLKQSKSDSKIVRGFRVETLEDYLINAKSSNLLADEFKRLVDGQISSWTVARKSGNLKKNRYGNILPYDRYRVALNTDSSKTDSDYINASYID
;
A
#
# COMPACT_ATOMS: atom_id res chain seq x y z
N MET A 1 36.44 -53.48 -57.29
CA MET A 1 35.89 -52.60 -56.24
C MET A 1 35.46 -51.30 -56.91
N ILE A 2 34.16 -51.00 -56.96
CA ILE A 2 33.65 -49.76 -57.57
C ILE A 2 33.88 -48.63 -56.55
N PRO A 3 34.57 -47.53 -56.90
CA PRO A 3 34.69 -46.39 -56.00
C PRO A 3 33.33 -45.70 -55.91
N VAL A 4 32.70 -45.78 -54.75
CA VAL A 4 31.50 -45.00 -54.43
C VAL A 4 31.95 -43.56 -54.23
N VAL A 5 31.86 -42.76 -55.29
CA VAL A 5 32.09 -41.32 -55.21
C VAL A 5 30.91 -40.73 -54.45
N HIS A 6 31.12 -40.39 -53.18
CA HIS A 6 30.15 -39.64 -52.41
C HIS A 6 30.04 -38.22 -52.99
N LYS A 7 29.03 -38.01 -53.83
CA LYS A 7 28.65 -36.68 -54.30
C LYS A 7 28.25 -35.84 -53.07
N LYS A 8 29.09 -34.86 -52.72
CA LYS A 8 28.76 -33.87 -51.68
C LYS A 8 27.43 -33.22 -52.08
N ARG A 9 26.47 -33.22 -51.15
CA ARG A 9 25.19 -32.54 -51.35
C ARG A 9 25.48 -31.05 -51.17
N GLU A 10 25.37 -30.29 -52.25
CA GLU A 10 25.40 -28.83 -52.19
C GLU A 10 23.97 -28.33 -52.27
N ILE A 11 23.61 -27.38 -51.40
CA ILE A 11 22.31 -26.72 -51.43
C ILE A 11 22.61 -25.24 -51.67
N PHE A 12 22.08 -24.67 -52.76
CA PHE A 12 22.34 -23.29 -53.20
C PHE A 12 23.83 -22.95 -53.49
N GLY A 13 24.64 -23.94 -53.86
CA GLY A 13 26.05 -23.74 -54.22
C GLY A 13 27.00 -23.59 -53.01
N ILE A 14 26.53 -23.91 -51.80
CA ILE A 14 27.33 -23.94 -50.58
C ILE A 14 27.39 -25.39 -50.09
N ASP A 15 28.56 -25.80 -49.58
CA ASP A 15 28.75 -27.08 -48.91
C ASP A 15 27.69 -27.24 -47.81
N LEU A 16 26.93 -28.34 -47.84
CA LEU A 16 25.84 -28.60 -46.87
C LEU A 16 26.30 -28.47 -45.41
N ILE A 17 27.54 -28.83 -45.12
CA ILE A 17 28.14 -28.71 -43.78
C ILE A 17 28.24 -27.23 -43.36
N ILE A 18 28.69 -26.35 -44.26
CA ILE A 18 28.79 -24.91 -44.00
C ILE A 18 27.40 -24.32 -43.81
N PHE A 19 26.43 -24.72 -44.64
CA PHE A 19 25.04 -24.28 -44.50
C PHE A 19 24.46 -24.68 -43.14
N ILE A 20 24.69 -25.91 -42.68
CA ILE A 20 24.25 -26.39 -41.36
C ILE A 20 24.92 -25.59 -40.23
N LEU A 21 26.22 -25.30 -40.32
CA LEU A 21 26.92 -24.51 -39.31
C LEU A 21 26.40 -23.07 -39.23
N VAL A 22 26.12 -22.43 -40.37
CA VAL A 22 25.51 -21.10 -40.42
C VAL A 22 24.10 -21.12 -39.83
N LEU A 23 23.30 -22.14 -40.14
CA LEU A 23 21.96 -22.31 -39.60
C LEU A 23 21.97 -22.50 -38.07
N ILE A 24 22.88 -23.35 -37.56
CA ILE A 24 23.06 -23.56 -36.12
C ILE A 24 23.50 -22.25 -35.44
N GLY A 25 24.45 -21.51 -36.04
CA GLY A 25 24.89 -20.22 -35.53
C GLY A 25 23.78 -19.16 -35.50
N ALA A 26 22.93 -19.14 -36.52
CA ALA A 26 21.77 -18.25 -36.55
C ALA A 26 20.73 -18.63 -35.48
N LEU A 27 20.48 -19.92 -35.28
CA LEU A 27 19.57 -20.41 -34.25
C LEU A 27 20.10 -20.15 -32.83
N THR A 28 21.40 -20.33 -32.59
CA THR A 28 22.00 -20.04 -31.27
C THR A 28 22.01 -18.55 -30.97
N LEU A 29 22.22 -17.69 -31.97
CA LEU A 29 22.10 -16.25 -31.81
C LEU A 29 20.65 -15.86 -31.47
N LEU A 30 19.67 -16.47 -32.13
CA LEU A 30 18.24 -16.17 -31.92
C LEU A 30 17.77 -16.62 -30.52
N THR A 31 18.24 -17.78 -30.04
CA THR A 31 17.96 -18.25 -28.67
C THR A 31 18.66 -17.38 -27.61
N ALA A 32 19.89 -16.93 -27.85
CA ALA A 32 20.60 -16.03 -26.94
C ALA A 32 19.89 -14.67 -26.83
N VAL A 33 19.43 -14.10 -27.95
CA VAL A 33 18.67 -12.84 -27.96
C VAL A 33 17.35 -12.98 -27.21
N THR A 34 16.58 -14.04 -27.47
CA THR A 34 15.32 -14.27 -26.76
C THR A 34 15.54 -14.48 -25.26
N PHE A 35 16.54 -15.26 -24.86
CA PHE A 35 16.90 -15.42 -23.45
C PHE A 35 17.29 -14.10 -22.78
N LEU A 36 18.10 -13.26 -23.44
CA LEU A 36 18.48 -11.94 -22.93
C LEU A 36 17.28 -11.00 -22.81
N THR A 37 16.35 -11.00 -23.76
CA THR A 37 15.12 -10.20 -23.68
C THR A 37 14.24 -10.63 -22.50
N VAL A 38 14.09 -11.93 -22.26
CA VAL A 38 13.35 -12.47 -21.11
C VAL A 38 14.06 -12.10 -19.80
N LEU A 39 15.39 -12.22 -19.74
CA LEU A 39 16.17 -11.78 -18.58
C LEU A 39 15.99 -10.29 -18.28
N ILE A 40 16.02 -9.43 -19.30
CA ILE A 40 15.77 -7.98 -19.14
C ILE A 40 14.34 -7.74 -18.64
N ILE A 41 13.34 -8.45 -19.18
CA ILE A 41 11.94 -8.33 -18.73
C ILE A 41 11.80 -8.81 -17.28
N CYS A 42 12.41 -9.93 -16.91
CA CYS A 42 12.39 -10.47 -15.55
C CYS A 42 13.12 -9.54 -14.57
N TYR A 43 14.29 -9.02 -14.93
CA TYR A 43 15.03 -8.07 -14.11
C TYR A 43 14.26 -6.74 -13.95
N ARG A 44 13.60 -6.26 -15.01
CA ARG A 44 12.68 -5.12 -14.92
C ARG A 44 11.43 -5.43 -14.09
N ARG A 45 10.95 -6.67 -14.10
CA ARG A 45 9.80 -7.12 -13.30
C ARG A 45 10.17 -7.25 -11.81
N GLU A 46 11.38 -7.69 -11.49
CA GLU A 46 11.87 -7.67 -10.10
C GLU A 46 12.06 -6.26 -9.57
N ARG A 47 12.52 -5.32 -10.41
CA ARG A 47 12.48 -3.88 -10.03
C ARG A 47 11.06 -3.34 -9.84
N LYS A 48 10.05 -3.94 -10.46
CA LYS A 48 8.63 -3.59 -10.28
C LYS A 48 7.92 -4.37 -9.16
N LYS A 49 8.59 -5.29 -8.47
CA LYS A 49 8.07 -5.88 -7.22
C LYS A 49 8.25 -4.96 -6.00
N SER A 50 8.98 -3.86 -6.14
CA SER A 50 8.79 -2.68 -5.30
C SER A 50 7.88 -1.72 -6.07
N THR A 51 6.70 -1.43 -5.54
CA THR A 51 5.60 -0.62 -6.15
C THR A 51 4.61 -1.35 -7.07
N ASN A 52 4.04 -2.48 -6.62
CA ASN A 52 2.67 -2.81 -7.00
C ASN A 52 1.69 -1.96 -6.15
N SER A 53 1.63 -0.66 -6.43
CA SER A 53 0.41 0.10 -6.22
C SER A 53 -0.33 0.14 -7.55
N PHE A 54 -1.52 -0.45 -7.55
CA PHE A 54 -2.54 -0.20 -8.56
C PHE A 54 -2.60 1.30 -8.88
N SER A 55 -2.13 1.69 -10.06
CA SER A 55 -2.23 3.07 -10.56
C SER A 55 -2.95 2.99 -11.90
N THR A 56 -4.24 3.26 -11.86
CA THR A 56 -5.01 3.66 -13.02
C THR A 56 -4.47 5.02 -13.46
N LYS A 57 -3.90 5.07 -14.67
CA LYS A 57 -3.58 6.32 -15.35
C LYS A 57 -4.85 6.78 -16.05
N ASP A 58 -5.65 7.57 -15.34
CA ASP A 58 -6.74 8.32 -15.97
C ASP A 58 -6.25 9.75 -16.12
N SER A 59 -5.87 10.07 -17.36
CA SER A 59 -5.54 11.41 -17.80
C SER A 59 -6.80 12.28 -17.79
N GLY A 60 -6.77 13.35 -17.00
CA GLY A 60 -7.75 14.43 -17.06
C GLY A 60 -8.84 14.33 -16.00
N LEU A 61 -8.51 14.73 -14.77
CA LEU A 61 -9.29 15.61 -13.90
C LEU A 61 -8.52 15.75 -12.59
N SER A 62 -7.99 16.95 -12.33
CA SER A 62 -7.31 17.29 -11.08
C SER A 62 -8.31 17.23 -9.93
N GLY A 63 -8.27 16.18 -9.11
CA GLY A 63 -9.22 16.02 -8.01
C GLY A 63 -9.14 14.73 -7.20
N SER A 64 -7.99 14.04 -7.15
CA SER A 64 -7.84 12.84 -6.33
C SER A 64 -6.88 13.11 -5.18
N MET A 65 -7.46 13.43 -4.02
CA MET A 65 -6.78 13.58 -2.73
C MET A 65 -6.31 12.17 -2.31
N THR A 66 -5.11 11.78 -2.72
CA THR A 66 -4.53 10.50 -2.32
C THR A 66 -4.14 10.58 -0.83
N TRP A 67 -4.67 9.63 -0.04
CA TRP A 67 -4.62 9.54 1.42
C TRP A 67 -3.22 9.36 2.06
N SER A 68 -2.14 9.70 1.36
CA SER A 68 -0.76 9.55 1.84
C SER A 68 -0.36 10.73 2.73
N VAL A 69 -0.94 10.81 3.94
CA VAL A 69 -0.40 11.66 5.01
C VAL A 69 0.82 10.95 5.61
N MET A 70 1.98 11.30 5.09
CA MET A 70 3.29 10.86 5.58
C MET A 70 3.67 11.69 6.82
N TYR A 71 3.62 11.10 8.02
CA TYR A 71 4.08 11.76 9.24
C TYR A 71 5.59 11.49 9.47
N LYS A 72 6.33 12.56 9.78
CA LYS A 72 7.78 12.57 10.04
C LYS A 72 8.13 11.98 11.41
N THR A 73 9.20 11.20 11.47
CA THR A 73 9.86 10.66 12.67
C THR A 73 11.01 11.54 13.17
N PRO A 74 11.28 11.56 14.48
CA PRO A 74 12.65 11.71 14.97
C PRO A 74 13.08 10.58 15.94
N VAL A 75 14.26 10.04 15.61
CA VAL A 75 15.39 9.46 16.38
C VAL A 75 15.13 8.56 17.61
N ALA A 76 15.88 7.44 17.58
CA ALA A 76 15.85 6.25 18.41
C ALA A 76 16.25 6.41 19.90
N ILE A 77 15.68 5.57 20.75
CA ILE A 77 16.37 4.97 21.91
C ILE A 77 16.08 3.47 21.94
N GLN A 78 17.17 2.76 22.23
CA GLN A 78 17.40 1.32 22.19
C GLN A 78 16.79 0.52 23.34
N ASP A 79 16.64 -0.77 23.04
CA ASP A 79 16.62 -1.97 23.90
C ASP A 79 15.37 -2.26 24.75
N LEU A 80 14.71 -3.39 24.44
CA LEU A 80 14.56 -4.54 25.33
C LEU A 80 13.94 -5.75 24.58
N ASP A 81 14.80 -6.75 24.38
CA ASP A 81 14.62 -8.21 24.28
C ASP A 81 13.69 -8.85 23.23
N GLU A 82 14.25 -9.88 22.58
CA GLU A 82 13.87 -10.46 21.29
C GLU A 82 12.99 -11.72 21.46
N SER A 83 11.88 -11.78 20.72
CA SER A 83 11.28 -13.06 20.30
C SER A 83 10.62 -12.89 18.94
N PRO A 84 10.77 -13.86 18.01
CA PRO A 84 10.58 -13.60 16.58
C PRO A 84 9.08 -13.56 16.23
N VAL A 85 8.56 -12.36 15.94
CA VAL A 85 7.22 -12.18 15.39
C VAL A 85 7.30 -12.36 13.86
N PRO A 86 6.40 -13.14 13.22
CA PRO A 86 6.45 -13.38 11.77
C PRO A 86 6.37 -12.07 10.96
N GLU A 87 7.21 -11.97 9.93
CA GLU A 87 7.28 -10.85 8.99
C GLU A 87 5.92 -10.57 8.33
N GLY A 88 5.21 -9.59 8.87
CA GLY A 88 3.89 -9.17 8.41
C GLY A 88 3.31 -8.02 9.23
N PHE A 89 3.76 -7.85 10.46
CA PHE A 89 3.43 -6.71 11.32
C PHE A 89 4.48 -5.62 11.18
N ARG A 90 4.43 -4.82 10.10
CA ARG A 90 5.07 -3.50 10.12
C ARG A 90 4.21 -2.58 11.00
N THR A 91 4.34 -2.72 12.31
CA THR A 91 3.80 -1.74 13.25
C THR A 91 4.67 -0.49 13.15
N PHE A 92 4.11 0.58 12.60
CA PHE A 92 4.63 1.91 12.89
C PHE A 92 4.49 2.15 14.40
N PRO A 93 5.54 2.62 15.08
CA PRO A 93 5.47 2.85 16.52
C PRO A 93 4.44 3.96 16.79
N ILE A 94 3.42 3.64 17.59
CA ILE A 94 2.54 4.68 18.13
C ILE A 94 3.31 5.30 19.28
N THR A 95 3.90 6.47 19.04
CA THR A 95 4.30 7.35 20.14
C THR A 95 3.02 7.70 20.90
N GLU A 96 2.89 7.19 22.13
CA GLU A 96 1.98 7.76 23.13
C GLU A 96 2.46 9.19 23.43
N LYS A 97 2.07 10.14 22.58
CA LYS A 97 1.82 11.47 23.12
C LYS A 97 0.57 11.29 23.97
N ASN A 98 0.77 11.32 25.29
CA ASN A 98 -0.22 11.84 26.21
C ASN A 98 -0.51 13.30 25.83
N SER A 99 -1.13 13.52 24.66
CA SER A 99 -1.73 14.78 24.30
C SER A 99 -3.07 14.79 24.98
N SER A 100 -3.04 14.99 26.31
CA SER A 100 -4.13 15.63 27.02
C SER A 100 -4.64 16.75 26.11
N LEU A 101 -5.94 16.72 25.77
CA LEU A 101 -6.57 17.73 24.92
C LEU A 101 -5.98 19.10 25.26
N LYS A 102 -5.12 19.64 24.38
CA LYS A 102 -5.01 21.09 24.28
C LYS A 102 -6.30 21.49 23.61
N GLN A 103 -7.35 21.61 24.42
CA GLN A 103 -8.52 22.39 24.08
C GLN A 103 -7.96 23.80 23.92
N SER A 104 -7.50 24.13 22.72
CA SER A 104 -7.15 25.49 22.39
C SER A 104 -8.42 26.27 22.66
N LYS A 105 -8.36 27.16 23.65
CA LYS A 105 -9.30 28.26 23.86
C LYS A 105 -9.20 29.20 22.65
N SER A 106 -9.47 28.69 21.47
CA SER A 106 -9.78 29.46 20.28
C SER A 106 -11.19 29.03 19.94
N ASP A 107 -12.16 29.88 20.26
CA ASP A 107 -13.54 29.84 19.77
C ASP A 107 -13.59 30.01 18.24
N SER A 108 -12.80 29.25 17.47
CA SER A 108 -12.90 29.18 16.02
C SER A 108 -14.06 28.26 15.67
N LYS A 109 -15.27 28.75 15.93
CA LYS A 109 -16.51 28.55 15.17
C LYS A 109 -16.52 27.23 14.39
N ILE A 110 -16.71 26.11 15.08
CA ILE A 110 -17.19 24.89 14.42
C ILE A 110 -18.43 25.32 13.65
N VAL A 111 -18.46 25.06 12.34
CA VAL A 111 -19.54 25.53 11.48
C VAL A 111 -20.82 24.84 11.93
N ARG A 112 -21.67 25.60 12.64
CA ARG A 112 -22.87 25.11 13.27
C ARG A 112 -24.00 25.10 12.24
N GLY A 113 -24.13 23.99 11.52
CA GLY A 113 -25.22 23.72 10.59
C GLY A 113 -25.26 24.66 9.38
N PHE A 114 -25.83 24.18 8.28
CA PHE A 114 -26.04 24.98 7.08
C PHE A 114 -27.54 25.05 6.78
N ARG A 115 -27.99 26.25 6.39
CA ARG A 115 -29.30 26.40 5.76
C ARG A 115 -29.24 25.75 4.39
N VAL A 116 -30.23 24.90 4.07
CA VAL A 116 -30.26 24.12 2.82
C VAL A 116 -30.27 25.05 1.60
N GLU A 117 -31.01 26.15 1.69
CA GLU A 117 -31.11 27.19 0.67
C GLU A 117 -29.79 27.92 0.37
N THR A 118 -28.82 27.89 1.29
CA THR A 118 -27.50 28.53 1.08
C THR A 118 -26.40 27.54 0.66
N LEU A 119 -26.74 26.25 0.56
CA LEU A 119 -25.77 25.19 0.33
C LEU A 119 -25.09 25.31 -1.04
N GLU A 120 -25.85 25.66 -2.08
CA GLU A 120 -25.32 25.79 -3.45
C GLU A 120 -24.27 26.89 -3.53
N ASP A 121 -24.59 28.09 -3.05
CA ASP A 121 -23.66 29.23 -3.02
C ASP A 121 -22.40 28.91 -2.23
N TYR A 122 -22.54 28.22 -1.09
CA TYR A 122 -21.41 27.77 -0.29
C TYR A 122 -20.52 26.81 -1.08
N LEU A 123 -21.10 25.82 -1.77
CA LEU A 123 -20.32 24.84 -2.55
C LEU A 123 -19.62 25.48 -3.76
N ILE A 124 -20.26 26.45 -4.42
CA ILE A 124 -19.65 27.21 -5.52
C ILE A 124 -18.43 27.97 -5.02
N ASN A 125 -18.59 28.74 -3.92
CA ASN A 125 -17.50 29.49 -3.32
C ASN A 125 -16.37 28.56 -2.84
N ALA A 126 -16.74 27.45 -2.19
CA ALA A 126 -15.82 26.45 -1.70
C ALA A 126 -15.04 25.73 -2.81
N LYS A 127 -15.57 25.61 -4.02
CA LYS A 127 -14.83 25.08 -5.18
C LYS A 127 -13.80 26.08 -5.71
N SER A 128 -14.13 27.37 -5.68
CA SER A 128 -13.23 28.45 -6.13
C SER A 128 -12.14 28.82 -5.11
N SER A 129 -12.17 28.23 -3.91
CA SER A 129 -11.28 28.55 -2.79
C SER A 129 -10.83 27.29 -2.05
N ASN A 130 -9.95 27.42 -1.04
CA ASN A 130 -9.51 26.30 -0.20
C ASN A 130 -10.38 26.10 1.05
N LEU A 131 -11.61 26.62 1.05
CA LEU A 131 -12.46 26.66 2.25
C LEU A 131 -12.68 25.28 2.89
N LEU A 132 -12.96 24.24 2.10
CA LEU A 132 -13.18 22.88 2.62
C LEU A 132 -11.91 22.28 3.23
N ALA A 133 -10.75 22.50 2.61
CA ALA A 133 -9.49 21.99 3.13
C ALA A 133 -9.13 22.66 4.47
N ASP A 134 -9.37 23.97 4.58
CA ASP A 134 -9.13 24.70 5.82
C ASP A 134 -10.17 24.38 6.89
N GLU A 135 -11.42 24.11 6.51
CA GLU A 135 -12.44 23.59 7.43
C GLU A 135 -12.09 22.21 7.97
N PHE A 136 -11.63 21.31 7.09
CA PHE A 136 -11.17 19.98 7.49
C PHE A 136 -10.02 20.04 8.49
N LYS A 137 -9.04 20.92 8.28
CA LYS A 137 -7.91 21.11 9.22
C LYS A 137 -8.32 21.61 10.61
N ARG A 138 -9.51 22.20 10.75
CA ARG A 138 -10.05 22.64 12.05
C ARG A 138 -10.75 21.53 12.83
N LEU A 139 -11.00 20.37 12.21
CA LEU A 139 -11.56 19.22 12.93
C LEU A 139 -10.62 18.80 14.07
N VAL A 140 -11.21 18.34 15.17
CA VAL A 140 -10.42 17.83 16.31
C VAL A 140 -9.68 16.59 15.86
N ASP A 141 -8.35 16.67 15.90
CA ASP A 141 -7.46 15.55 15.61
C ASP A 141 -6.91 14.95 16.92
N GLY A 142 -6.50 13.69 16.83
CA GLY A 142 -5.87 12.95 17.92
C GLY A 142 -6.82 12.12 18.77
N GLN A 143 -6.23 11.53 19.81
CA GLN A 143 -6.92 10.61 20.71
C GLN A 143 -7.78 11.40 21.71
N ILE A 144 -9.10 11.29 21.58
CA ILE A 144 -10.06 11.94 22.50
C ILE A 144 -10.57 11.00 23.59
N SER A 145 -10.30 9.69 23.49
CA SER A 145 -10.73 8.67 24.44
C SER A 145 -9.76 7.48 24.45
N SER A 146 -9.81 6.64 25.47
CA SER A 146 -8.95 5.44 25.57
C SER A 146 -9.31 4.37 24.52
N TRP A 147 -8.34 3.54 24.17
CA TRP A 147 -8.43 2.39 23.23
C TRP A 147 -7.68 1.17 23.79
N THR A 148 -7.74 0.99 25.11
CA THR A 148 -6.96 -0.01 25.85
C THR A 148 -7.32 -1.44 25.45
N VAL A 149 -8.60 -1.72 25.18
CA VAL A 149 -9.07 -3.06 24.78
C VAL A 149 -8.51 -3.45 23.41
N ALA A 150 -8.47 -2.49 22.49
CA ALA A 150 -7.96 -2.67 21.14
C ALA A 150 -6.45 -2.96 21.10
N ARG A 151 -5.71 -2.49 22.12
CA ARG A 151 -4.26 -2.66 22.27
C ARG A 151 -3.83 -3.90 23.06
N LYS A 152 -4.77 -4.67 23.62
CA LYS A 152 -4.44 -5.95 24.27
C LYS A 152 -3.70 -6.86 23.30
N SER A 153 -2.71 -7.61 23.79
CA SER A 153 -1.88 -8.51 22.99
C SER A 153 -2.69 -9.50 22.14
N GLY A 154 -3.77 -10.06 22.71
CA GLY A 154 -4.71 -10.95 22.00
C GLY A 154 -5.53 -10.28 20.90
N ASN A 155 -5.62 -8.96 20.90
CA ASN A 155 -6.42 -8.17 19.96
C ASN A 155 -5.59 -7.45 18.89
N LEU A 156 -4.27 -7.31 19.06
CA LEU A 156 -3.40 -6.65 18.09
C LEU A 156 -3.55 -7.22 16.67
N LYS A 157 -3.60 -8.55 16.55
CA LYS A 157 -3.76 -9.24 15.26
C LYS A 157 -5.15 -9.12 14.65
N LYS A 158 -6.15 -8.67 15.43
CA LYS A 158 -7.53 -8.46 14.99
C LYS A 158 -7.73 -7.07 14.38
N ASN A 159 -6.70 -6.21 14.41
CA ASN A 159 -6.69 -4.88 13.80
C ASN A 159 -6.00 -4.93 12.44
N ARG A 160 -6.66 -4.40 11.39
CA ARG A 160 -6.03 -4.25 10.06
C ARG A 160 -4.89 -3.25 10.07
N TYR A 161 -5.03 -2.17 10.85
CA TYR A 161 -4.04 -1.12 10.99
C TYR A 161 -3.85 -0.78 12.48
N GLY A 162 -2.60 -0.63 12.93
CA GLY A 162 -2.30 -0.35 14.33
C GLY A 162 -2.72 1.05 14.79
N ASN A 163 -2.81 2.00 13.84
CA ASN A 163 -3.20 3.39 14.10
C ASN A 163 -4.70 3.66 13.92
N ILE A 164 -5.50 2.65 13.56
CA ILE A 164 -6.96 2.77 13.41
C ILE A 164 -7.60 1.79 14.39
N LEU A 165 -7.93 2.29 15.58
CA LEU A 165 -8.44 1.50 16.70
C LEU A 165 -9.76 2.10 17.23
N PRO A 166 -10.72 1.28 17.66
CA PRO A 166 -11.96 1.76 18.26
C PRO A 166 -11.70 2.31 19.67
N TYR A 167 -12.48 3.32 20.06
CA TYR A 167 -12.47 3.79 21.44
C TYR A 167 -13.23 2.84 22.37
N ASP A 168 -12.73 2.68 23.60
CA ASP A 168 -13.28 1.73 24.56
C ASP A 168 -14.77 1.98 24.88
N ARG A 169 -15.17 3.27 24.93
CA ARG A 169 -16.55 3.68 25.25
C ARG A 169 -17.56 3.41 24.15
N TYR A 170 -17.12 3.39 22.89
CA TYR A 170 -17.99 3.26 21.73
C TYR A 170 -17.74 1.99 20.93
N ARG A 171 -16.84 1.12 21.38
CA ARG A 171 -16.58 -0.14 20.68
C ARG A 171 -17.82 -1.02 20.68
N VAL A 172 -17.97 -1.80 19.62
CA VAL A 172 -18.92 -2.91 19.61
C VAL A 172 -18.32 -4.06 20.44
N ALA A 173 -19.03 -4.51 21.48
CA ALA A 173 -18.63 -5.65 22.28
C ALA A 173 -19.40 -6.90 21.83
N LEU A 174 -18.67 -7.96 21.48
CA LEU A 174 -19.27 -9.24 21.12
C LEU A 174 -19.61 -10.05 22.38
N ASN A 175 -20.46 -11.05 22.22
CA ASN A 175 -20.70 -12.03 23.28
C ASN A 175 -19.40 -12.79 23.59
N THR A 176 -19.02 -12.83 24.85
CA THR A 176 -17.81 -13.51 25.32
C THR A 176 -17.97 -15.02 25.21
N ASP A 177 -17.00 -15.68 24.57
CA ASP A 177 -16.83 -17.13 24.58
C ASP A 177 -15.93 -17.49 25.78
N SER A 178 -16.45 -18.23 26.76
CA SER A 178 -15.72 -18.60 27.98
C SER A 178 -14.49 -19.47 27.71
N SER A 179 -14.38 -20.08 26.53
CA SER A 179 -13.22 -20.87 26.13
C SER A 179 -12.06 -20.03 25.56
N LYS A 180 -12.29 -18.74 25.24
CA LYS A 180 -11.32 -17.89 24.54
C LYS A 180 -11.16 -16.53 25.22
N THR A 181 -9.92 -16.17 25.51
CA THR A 181 -9.56 -14.85 26.01
C THR A 181 -9.77 -13.77 24.95
N ASP A 182 -10.22 -12.59 25.38
CA ASP A 182 -10.50 -11.42 24.53
C ASP A 182 -11.43 -11.73 23.33
N SER A 183 -12.34 -12.69 23.47
CA SER A 183 -13.32 -13.08 22.45
C SER A 183 -14.40 -12.01 22.21
N ASP A 184 -14.51 -11.04 23.11
CA ASP A 184 -15.47 -9.93 23.06
C ASP A 184 -15.06 -8.79 22.10
N TYR A 185 -13.87 -8.87 21.50
CA TYR A 185 -13.29 -7.78 20.72
C TYR A 185 -13.50 -7.91 19.21
N ILE A 186 -14.00 -6.81 18.62
CA ILE A 186 -13.96 -6.51 17.19
C ILE A 186 -13.55 -5.04 16.98
N ASN A 187 -12.78 -4.75 15.94
CA ASN A 187 -12.44 -3.37 15.56
C ASN A 187 -13.65 -2.72 14.85
N ALA A 188 -14.58 -2.20 15.64
CA ALA A 188 -15.77 -1.48 15.20
C ALA A 188 -16.22 -0.49 16.28
N SER A 189 -16.96 0.55 15.91
CA SER A 189 -17.53 1.51 16.86
C SER A 189 -18.97 1.87 16.50
N TYR A 190 -19.81 2.10 17.50
CA TYR A 190 -21.10 2.77 17.36
C TYR A 190 -20.87 4.23 16.97
N ILE A 191 -21.68 4.72 16.04
CA ILE A 191 -21.67 6.10 15.55
C ILE A 191 -23.11 6.59 15.62
N ASP A 192 -23.30 7.78 16.20
CA ASP A 192 -24.59 8.49 16.24
C ASP A 192 -24.90 9.17 14.90
#